data_AF-U5HGF2-F1
#
_entry.id   AF-U5HGF2-F1
#
_cell.length_a   1.000
_cell.length_b   1.000
_cell.length_c   1.000
_cell.angle_alpha   90.00
_cell.angle_beta   90.00
_cell.angle_gamma   90.00
#
_symmetry.space_group_name_H-M   'P 1'
#
loop_
_entity.id
_entity.type
_entity.pdbx_description
1 polymer ?
#
loop_
_entity_poly.entity_id
_entity_poly.type
_entity_poly.pdbx_seq_one_letter_code
_entity_poly.pdbx_strand_id
1 'polypeptide(L)'
;MLFRPAHIRAAAHRMHAVADFCLIPMGIGEVGVTKYIAECQRVLEKSGLEYKLHGYGTGVQGEFVQVMKVIEECHQAVHAMGCPRIATDIRIGTRTDKQGSLDNKVSSVQQLLGKDEAKKE
;
A
#
# COMPACT_ATOMS: atom_id res chain seq x y z
N MET A 1 -0.18 44.37 -3.69
CA MET A 1 0.37 43.43 -2.69
C MET A 1 0.47 42.05 -3.32
N LEU A 2 1.65 41.64 -3.78
CA LEU A 2 1.85 40.28 -4.32
C LEU A 2 2.12 39.32 -3.17
N PHE A 3 1.22 38.36 -2.98
CA PHE A 3 1.42 37.23 -2.08
C PHE A 3 2.49 36.32 -2.69
N ARG A 4 3.72 36.33 -2.15
CA ARG A 4 4.76 35.36 -2.53
C ARG A 4 4.48 34.06 -1.77
N PRO A 5 4.29 32.91 -2.45
CA PRO A 5 4.20 31.63 -1.76
C PRO A 5 5.54 31.39 -1.05
N ALA A 6 5.49 31.07 0.24
CA ALA A 6 6.66 30.60 0.96
C ALA A 6 7.18 29.35 0.22
N HIS A 7 8.41 29.41 -0.26
CA HIS A 7 9.10 28.26 -0.81
C HIS A 7 9.12 27.17 0.26
N ILE A 8 8.34 26.11 0.08
CA ILE A 8 8.55 24.85 0.81
C ILE A 8 9.93 24.39 0.37
N ARG A 9 10.94 24.65 1.20
CA ARG A 9 12.22 23.96 1.09
C ARG A 9 11.92 22.48 1.31
N ALA A 10 11.90 21.70 0.24
CA ALA A 10 11.85 20.25 0.31
C ALA A 10 13.14 19.78 1.00
N ALA A 11 13.10 19.66 2.32
CA ALA A 11 13.98 18.74 2.99
C ALA A 11 13.63 17.35 2.44
N ALA A 12 14.61 16.66 1.85
CA ALA A 12 14.50 15.28 1.41
C ALA A 12 14.37 14.36 2.64
N HIS A 13 13.28 14.50 3.39
CA HIS A 13 12.96 13.58 4.46
C HIS A 13 12.34 12.35 3.80
N ARG A 14 13.12 11.27 3.72
CA ARG A 14 12.64 9.96 3.27
C ARG A 14 11.59 9.48 4.27
N MET A 15 10.32 9.73 3.95
CA MET A 15 9.20 9.39 4.80
C MET A 15 8.90 7.91 4.61
N HIS A 16 9.01 7.11 5.67
CA HIS A 16 8.60 5.71 5.58
C HIS A 16 7.06 5.62 5.66
N ALA A 17 6.48 4.83 4.76
CA ALA A 17 5.06 4.61 4.66
C ALA A 17 4.73 3.13 4.68
N VAL A 18 3.64 2.79 5.36
CA VAL A 18 2.98 1.50 5.27
C VAL A 18 1.62 1.75 4.65
N ALA A 19 1.38 1.15 3.49
CA ALA A 19 0.15 1.27 2.75
C ALA A 19 -0.49 -0.10 2.56
N ASP A 20 -1.81 -0.12 2.56
CA ASP A 20 -2.61 -1.22 2.07
C ASP A 20 -3.50 -0.69 0.96
N PHE A 21 -3.44 -1.32 -0.21
CA PHE A 21 -4.21 -0.90 -1.37
C PHE A 21 -5.04 -2.04 -1.96
N CYS A 22 -6.25 -1.69 -2.41
CA CYS A 22 -7.13 -2.58 -3.15
C CYS A 22 -7.32 -2.02 -4.55
N LEU A 23 -6.72 -2.66 -5.55
CA LEU A 23 -6.85 -2.29 -6.96
C LEU A 23 -8.03 -3.03 -7.58
N ILE A 24 -8.98 -2.27 -8.15
CA ILE A 24 -10.26 -2.78 -8.63
C ILE A 24 -10.38 -2.44 -10.13
N PRO A 25 -10.11 -3.41 -11.02
CA PRO A 25 -10.36 -3.28 -12.46
C PRO A 25 -11.86 -3.16 -12.73
N MET A 26 -12.26 -2.24 -13.62
CA MET A 26 -13.66 -2.00 -13.97
C MET A 26 -13.83 -1.95 -15.49
N GLY A 27 -14.97 -2.43 -15.98
CA GLY A 27 -15.29 -2.40 -17.42
C GLY A 27 -14.55 -3.44 -18.26
N ILE A 28 -14.06 -4.51 -17.64
CA ILE A 28 -13.30 -5.60 -18.28
C ILE A 28 -14.18 -6.66 -18.98
N GLY A 29 -15.51 -6.52 -18.93
CA GLY A 29 -16.45 -7.46 -19.56
C GLY A 29 -16.63 -8.81 -18.86
N GLU A 30 -15.97 -9.02 -17.72
CA GLU A 30 -16.02 -10.24 -16.92
C GLU A 30 -15.99 -9.91 -15.42
N VAL A 31 -16.38 -10.87 -14.57
CA VAL A 31 -16.42 -10.70 -13.10
C VAL A 31 -15.08 -11.02 -12.44
N GLY A 32 -14.29 -11.92 -13.05
CA GLY A 32 -13.04 -12.40 -12.48
C GLY A 32 -11.89 -11.41 -12.65
N VAL A 33 -11.33 -10.93 -11.54
CA VAL A 33 -10.24 -9.94 -11.55
C VAL A 33 -8.85 -10.54 -11.30
N THR A 34 -8.76 -11.83 -10.93
CA THR A 34 -7.53 -12.45 -10.42
C THR A 34 -6.32 -12.31 -11.35
N LYS A 35 -6.51 -12.37 -12.68
CA LYS A 35 -5.41 -12.21 -13.64
C LYS A 35 -4.75 -10.82 -13.59
N TYR A 36 -5.54 -9.77 -13.33
CA TYR A 36 -5.06 -8.41 -13.20
C TYR A 36 -4.35 -8.23 -11.85
N ILE A 37 -4.90 -8.79 -10.78
CA ILE A 37 -4.25 -8.75 -9.46
C ILE A 37 -2.92 -9.51 -9.47
N ALA A 38 -2.85 -10.64 -10.18
CA ALA A 38 -1.60 -11.37 -10.38
C ALA A 38 -0.54 -10.52 -11.11
N GLU A 39 -0.94 -9.67 -12.06
CA GLU A 39 -0.02 -8.74 -12.71
C GLU A 39 0.52 -7.68 -11.74
N CYS A 40 -0.34 -7.13 -10.86
CA CYS A 40 0.11 -6.25 -9.79
C CYS A 40 1.17 -6.92 -8.89
N GLN A 41 1.00 -8.22 -8.58
CA GLN A 41 2.00 -8.95 -7.78
C GLN A 41 3.35 -9.08 -8.50
N ARG A 42 3.36 -9.24 -9.83
CA ARG A 42 4.61 -9.27 -10.62
C ARG A 42 5.31 -7.91 -10.64
N VAL A 43 4.55 -6.81 -10.63
CA VAL A 43 5.09 -5.45 -10.50
C VAL A 43 5.73 -5.28 -9.12
N LEU A 44 5.03 -5.66 -8.05
CA LEU A 44 5.52 -5.59 -6.68
C LEU A 44 6.79 -6.42 -6.46
N GLU A 45 6.85 -7.64 -7.01
CA GLU A 45 8.04 -8.50 -6.93
C GLU A 45 9.28 -7.83 -7.53
N LYS A 46 9.13 -7.09 -8.63
CA LYS A 46 10.23 -6.36 -9.28
C LYS A 46 10.63 -5.07 -8.56
N SER A 47 9.78 -4.55 -7.68
CA SER A 47 10.01 -3.27 -6.99
C SER A 47 11.09 -3.35 -5.91
N GLY A 48 11.33 -4.54 -5.34
CA GLY A 48 12.19 -4.74 -4.18
C GLY A 48 11.64 -4.20 -2.86
N LEU A 49 10.40 -3.70 -2.85
CA LEU A 49 9.69 -3.31 -1.62
C LEU A 49 9.17 -4.56 -0.89
N GLU A 50 9.03 -4.46 0.43
CA GLU A 50 8.34 -5.49 1.20
C GLU A 50 6.84 -5.35 0.99
N TYR A 51 6.19 -6.46 0.64
CA TYR A 51 4.76 -6.51 0.37
C TYR A 51 4.14 -7.83 0.83
N LYS A 52 2.81 -7.83 1.01
CA LYS A 52 2.04 -8.99 1.47
C LYS A 52 0.64 -8.97 0.89
N LEU A 53 0.34 -9.94 0.04
CA LEU A 53 -1.01 -10.17 -0.48
C LEU A 53 -1.93 -10.74 0.60
N HIS A 54 -3.18 -10.29 0.63
CA HIS A 54 -4.25 -10.89 1.43
C HIS A 54 -5.58 -10.81 0.69
N GLY A 55 -6.66 -11.33 1.28
CA GLY A 55 -7.94 -11.52 0.58
C GLY A 55 -8.68 -10.25 0.13
N TYR A 56 -8.19 -9.06 0.47
CA TYR A 56 -8.90 -7.80 0.18
C TYR A 56 -7.97 -6.66 -0.29
N GLY A 57 -6.72 -6.98 -0.62
CA GLY A 57 -5.72 -5.97 -0.93
C GLY A 57 -4.31 -6.51 -0.86
N THR A 58 -3.37 -5.60 -1.01
CA THR A 58 -1.95 -5.88 -0.83
C THR A 58 -1.35 -4.80 0.06
N GLY A 59 -0.75 -5.24 1.16
CA GLY A 59 0.10 -4.40 1.99
C GLY A 59 1.44 -4.19 1.30
N VAL A 60 1.97 -2.98 1.33
CA VAL A 60 3.31 -2.61 0.84
C VAL A 60 3.92 -1.56 1.76
N GLN A 61 5.23 -1.63 1.98
CA GLN A 61 5.93 -0.67 2.83
C GLN A 61 7.28 -0.26 2.24
N GLY A 62 7.70 0.96 2.56
CA GLY A 62 8.93 1.52 2.03
C GLY A 62 9.01 3.03 2.16
N GLU A 63 9.83 3.67 1.32
CA GLU A 63 9.82 5.12 1.18
C GLU A 63 8.52 5.56 0.48
N PHE A 64 7.91 6.64 0.95
CA PHE A 64 6.57 7.08 0.52
C PHE A 64 6.47 7.23 -1.00
N VAL A 65 7.44 7.88 -1.64
CA VAL A 65 7.43 8.07 -3.10
C VAL A 65 7.56 6.73 -3.82
N GLN A 66 8.39 5.81 -3.31
CA GLN A 66 8.52 4.47 -3.88
C GLN A 66 7.23 3.64 -3.74
N VAL A 67 6.56 3.72 -2.59
CA VAL A 67 5.27 3.05 -2.35
C VAL A 67 4.19 3.57 -3.31
N MET A 68 4.08 4.88 -3.45
CA MET A 68 3.09 5.46 -4.38
C MET A 68 3.44 5.13 -5.84
N LYS A 69 4.72 5.10 -6.18
CA LYS A 69 5.19 4.75 -7.52
C LYS A 69 4.87 3.30 -7.88
N VAL A 70 5.07 2.34 -6.99
CA VAL A 70 4.75 0.94 -7.31
C VAL A 70 3.25 0.71 -7.48
N ILE A 71 2.41 1.46 -6.73
CA ILE A 71 0.95 1.44 -6.91
C ILE A 71 0.59 2.01 -8.29
N GLU A 72 1.21 3.13 -8.71
CA GLU A 72 1.06 3.67 -10.06
C GLU A 72 1.46 2.66 -11.14
N GLU A 73 2.61 1.98 -10.98
CA GLU A 73 3.08 0.95 -11.90
C GLU A 73 2.11 -0.23 -11.99
N CYS A 74 1.43 -0.58 -10.89
CA CYS A 74 0.35 -1.58 -10.93
C CYS A 74 -0.83 -1.10 -11.80
N HIS A 75 -1.25 0.17 -11.69
CA HIS A 75 -2.28 0.72 -12.57
C HIS A 75 -1.86 0.68 -14.04
N GLN A 76 -0.63 1.08 -14.34
CA GLN A 76 -0.10 1.07 -15.70
C GLN A 76 -0.09 -0.35 -16.28
N ALA A 77 0.34 -1.34 -15.51
CA ALA A 77 0.36 -2.73 -15.93
C ALA A 77 -1.06 -3.27 -16.20
N VAL A 78 -2.01 -2.99 -15.32
CA VAL A 78 -3.42 -3.40 -15.51
C VAL A 78 -4.07 -2.69 -16.71
N HIS A 79 -3.76 -1.41 -16.94
CA HIS A 79 -4.21 -0.70 -18.15
C HIS A 79 -3.59 -1.29 -19.42
N ALA A 80 -2.31 -1.69 -19.40
CA ALA A 80 -1.66 -2.35 -20.53
C ALA A 80 -2.31 -3.70 -20.90
N MET A 81 -3.01 -4.35 -19.94
CA MET A 81 -3.81 -5.55 -20.19
C MET A 81 -5.18 -5.24 -20.84
N GLY A 82 -5.49 -3.97 -21.14
CA GLY A 82 -6.75 -3.55 -21.77
C GLY A 82 -7.85 -3.16 -20.80
N CYS A 83 -7.58 -3.05 -19.49
CA CYS A 83 -8.56 -2.56 -18.52
C CYS A 83 -8.85 -1.07 -18.77
N PRO A 84 -10.09 -0.65 -19.05
CA PRO A 84 -10.39 0.74 -19.39
C PRO A 84 -10.43 1.66 -18.16
N ARG A 85 -10.68 1.13 -16.97
CA ARG A 85 -10.82 1.92 -15.75
C ARG A 85 -10.37 1.13 -14.53
N ILE A 86 -9.66 1.80 -13.62
CA ILE A 86 -9.26 1.25 -12.33
C ILE A 86 -9.79 2.18 -11.24
N ALA A 87 -10.46 1.61 -10.24
CA ALA A 87 -10.67 2.26 -8.96
C ALA A 87 -9.65 1.69 -7.96
N THR A 88 -9.14 2.50 -7.03
CA THR A 88 -8.20 2.00 -6.03
C THR A 88 -8.43 2.69 -4.70
N ASP A 89 -8.63 1.87 -3.68
CA ASP A 89 -8.72 2.31 -2.30
C ASP A 89 -7.36 2.14 -1.64
N ILE A 90 -6.86 3.20 -1.00
CA ILE A 90 -5.56 3.18 -0.32
C ILE A 90 -5.74 3.64 1.12
N ARG A 91 -5.31 2.79 2.06
CA ARG A 91 -5.08 3.18 3.46
C ARG A 91 -3.58 3.28 3.66
N ILE A 92 -3.10 4.49 3.96
CA ILE A 92 -1.66 4.74 4.13
C ILE A 92 -1.41 5.45 5.45
N GLY A 93 -0.35 5.02 6.14
CA GLY A 93 0.06 5.58 7.42
C GLY A 93 1.54 5.91 7.44
N THR A 94 1.89 7.03 8.07
CA THR A 94 3.25 7.46 8.35
C THR A 94 3.34 7.89 9.81
N ARG A 95 4.54 7.81 10.40
CA ARG A 95 4.78 8.18 11.79
C ARG A 95 6.26 8.58 11.95
N THR A 96 6.55 9.41 12.95
CA THR A 96 7.90 9.95 13.19
C THR A 96 8.56 9.39 14.46
N ASP A 97 7.82 8.69 15.31
CA ASP A 97 8.28 8.20 16.61
C ASP A 97 8.95 6.81 16.54
N LYS A 98 8.63 6.00 15.53
CA LYS A 98 9.30 4.71 15.24
C LYS A 98 9.07 4.27 13.80
N GLN A 99 9.90 3.36 13.28
CA GLN A 99 9.64 2.79 11.96
C GLN A 99 8.40 1.87 12.00
N GLY A 100 7.48 2.09 11.06
CA GLY A 100 6.32 1.23 10.85
C GLY A 100 6.71 -0.11 10.22
N SER A 101 5.83 -1.11 10.36
CA SER A 101 5.87 -2.35 9.56
C SER A 101 4.46 -2.91 9.42
N LEU A 102 4.22 -3.66 8.35
CA LEU A 102 2.98 -4.40 8.06
C LEU A 102 2.59 -5.35 9.20
N ASP A 103 3.56 -6.01 9.84
CA ASP A 103 3.29 -7.03 10.85
C ASP A 103 3.23 -6.47 12.28
N ASN A 104 3.89 -5.34 12.55
CA ASN A 104 4.01 -4.76 13.89
C ASN A 104 2.66 -4.62 14.62
N LYS A 105 1.63 -4.15 13.91
CA LYS A 105 0.30 -3.96 14.51
C LYS A 105 -0.40 -5.30 14.77
N VAL A 106 -0.27 -6.25 13.85
CA VAL A 106 -0.85 -7.59 13.98
C VAL A 106 -0.24 -8.31 15.18
N SER A 107 1.09 -8.33 15.28
CA SER A 107 1.80 -8.96 16.39
C SER A 107 1.44 -8.32 17.73
N SER A 108 1.33 -6.99 17.79
CA SER A 108 0.95 -6.28 19.02
C SER A 108 -0.46 -6.66 19.49
N VAL A 109 -1.42 -6.76 18.56
CA VAL A 109 -2.79 -7.20 18.88
C VAL A 109 -2.80 -8.64 19.35
N GLN A 110 -2.11 -9.55 18.65
CA GLN A 110 -2.02 -10.96 19.02
C GLN A 110 -1.43 -11.17 20.42
N GLN A 111 -0.39 -10.42 20.77
CA GLN A 111 0.21 -10.47 22.11
C GLN A 111 -0.76 -10.00 23.20
N LEU A 112 -1.61 -9.02 22.93
CA LEU A 112 -2.63 -8.57 23.89
C LEU A 112 -3.71 -9.64 24.06
N LEU A 113 -4.21 -10.20 22.96
CA LEU A 113 -5.22 -11.26 23.01
C LEU A 113 -4.73 -12.49 23.79
N GLY A 114 -3.50 -12.95 23.56
CA GLY A 114 -2.93 -14.07 24.31
C GLY A 114 -2.75 -13.80 25.81
N LYS A 115 -2.51 -12.54 26.21
CA LYS A 115 -2.45 -12.14 27.63
C LYS A 115 -3.82 -12.13 28.30
N ASP A 116 -4.87 -11.79 27.56
CA ASP A 116 -6.24 -11.79 28.06
C ASP A 116 -6.78 -13.20 28.26
N GLU A 117 -6.27 -14.18 27.50
CA GLU A 117 -6.56 -15.61 27.69
C GLU A 117 -5.85 -16.15 28.94
N ALA A 118 -4.55 -15.86 29.12
CA ALA A 118 -3.77 -16.32 30.27
C ALA A 118 -4.19 -15.74 31.63
N LYS A 119 -4.99 -14.65 31.66
CA LYS A 119 -5.55 -14.07 32.89
C LYS A 119 -6.89 -14.67 33.30
N LYS A 120 -7.52 -15.47 32.43
CA LYS A 120 -8.79 -16.15 32.70
C LYS A 120 -8.61 -17.52 33.33
N GLU A 121 -7.39 -18.06 33.28
CA GLU A 121 -6.94 -19.26 33.99
C GLU A 121 -6.37 -18.91 35.36
#